data_AF-A0AAV3HEC9-F1
#
_entry.id   AF-A0AAV3HEC9-F1
#
_cell.length_a   1.000
_cell.length_b   1.000
_cell.length_c   1.000
_cell.angle_alpha   90.00
_cell.angle_beta   90.00
_cell.angle_gamma   90.00
#
_symmetry.space_group_name_H-M   'P 1'
#
loop_
_entity.id
_entity.type
_entity.pdbx_description
1 polymer ?
#
loop_
_entity_poly.entity_id
_entity_poly.type
_entity_poly.pdbx_seq_one_letter_code
_entity_poly.pdbx_strand_id
1 'polypeptide(L)' 'LTGIRCSTAHITETDNAWLYSLSHQTSDFGESEWIHFTGNGYLLRTDAWSYPVLRLKRLGLSKTFRRLVVTLIRRYG' A
#
# COMPACT_ATOMS: atom_id res chain seq x y z
N LEU A 1 10.42 -9.39 -9.58
CA LEU A 1 9.72 -8.70 -8.47
C LEU A 1 9.15 -7.38 -9.00
N THR A 2 7.89 -7.37 -9.42
CA THR A 2 7.18 -6.19 -9.92
C THR A 2 6.54 -5.44 -8.73
N GLY A 3 7.35 -4.65 -8.03
CA GLY A 3 6.89 -3.77 -6.95
C GLY A 3 6.78 -2.33 -7.44
N ILE A 4 5.70 -1.64 -7.11
CA ILE A 4 5.47 -0.25 -7.49
C ILE A 4 5.92 0.66 -6.34
N ARG A 5 6.79 1.63 -6.62
CA ARG A 5 7.24 2.59 -5.61
C ARG A 5 6.30 3.79 -5.56
N CYS A 6 5.74 4.05 -4.38
CA CYS A 6 4.94 5.23 -4.08
C CYS A 6 5.73 6.16 -3.14
N SER A 7 5.83 7.44 -3.51
CA SER A 7 6.42 8.47 -2.64
C SER A 7 5.42 8.89 -1.56
N THR A 8 5.91 9.19 -0.36
CA THR A 8 5.10 9.72 0.75
C THR A 8 4.49 11.09 0.44
N ALA A 9 5.03 11.84 -0.54
CA ALA A 9 4.51 13.14 -0.95
C ALA A 9 3.07 13.10 -1.52
N HIS A 10 2.61 11.93 -1.97
CA HIS A 10 1.27 11.75 -2.55
C HIS A 10 0.28 11.10 -1.57
N ILE A 11 0.71 10.84 -0.34
CA ILE A 11 -0.04 10.13 0.69
C ILE A 11 -0.40 11.16 1.76
N THR A 12 -1.66 11.14 2.23
CA THR A 12 -2.06 12.02 3.32
C THR A 12 -1.34 11.62 4.61
N GLU A 13 -1.11 12.56 5.53
CA GLU A 13 -0.39 12.26 6.78
C GLU A 13 -1.07 11.16 7.60
N THR A 14 -2.40 11.14 7.63
CA THR A 14 -3.19 10.09 8.27
C THR A 14 -3.00 8.73 7.62
N ASP A 15 -3.05 8.66 6.29
CA ASP A 15 -2.78 7.41 5.57
C ASP A 15 -1.33 6.97 5.78
N ASN A 16 -0.37 7.91 5.83
CA ASN A 16 1.04 7.62 6.05
C ASN A 16 1.29 7.01 7.43
N ALA A 17 0.65 7.53 8.49
CA ALA A 17 0.74 6.95 9.83
C ALA A 17 0.20 5.51 9.85
N TRP A 18 -0.94 5.26 9.20
CA TRP A 18 -1.51 3.92 9.06
C TRP A 18 -0.59 2.97 8.30
N LEU A 19 -0.06 3.40 7.14
CA LEU A 19 0.85 2.58 6.33
C LEU A 19 2.17 2.30 7.04
N TYR A 20 2.69 3.28 7.80
CA TYR A 20 3.89 3.11 8.62
C TYR A 20 3.66 2.06 9.72
N SER A 21 2.51 2.12 10.41
CA SER A 21 2.13 1.09 11.38
C SER A 21 1.97 -0.28 10.72
N LEU A 22 1.33 -0.36 9.54
CA LEU A 22 1.15 -1.60 8.78
C LEU A 22 2.47 -2.20 8.28
N SER A 23 3.41 -1.36 7.81
CA SER A 23 4.70 -1.84 7.32
C SER A 23 5.61 -2.37 8.44
N HIS A 24 5.42 -1.89 9.68
CA HIS A 24 6.18 -2.31 10.86
C HIS A 24 5.44 -3.37 11.69
N GLN A 25 4.12 -3.54 11.49
CA GLN A 25 3.38 -4.65 12.06
C GLN A 25 3.68 -5.91 11.25
N THR A 26 4.43 -6.82 11.87
CA THR A 26 4.63 -8.19 11.38
C THR A 26 3.34 -8.97 11.60
N SER A 27 2.33 -8.72 10.76
CA SER A 27 1.11 -9.52 10.80
C SER A 27 1.41 -10.85 10.09
N ASP A 28 1.24 -11.97 10.80
CA ASP A 28 1.34 -13.36 10.30
C ASP A 28 0.47 -13.63 9.04
N PHE A 29 -0.38 -12.68 8.66
CA PHE A 29 -1.27 -12.73 7.51
C PHE A 29 -0.68 -12.20 6.20
N GLY A 30 0.62 -12.32 5.94
CA GLY A 30 1.22 -11.90 4.66
C GLY A 30 0.97 -10.42 4.28
N GLU A 31 0.43 -9.62 5.22
CA GLU A 31 0.17 -8.20 5.03
C GLU A 31 1.49 -7.41 5.07
N SER A 32 2.52 -7.95 5.73
CA SER A 32 3.86 -7.38 5.68
C SER A 32 4.57 -7.64 4.34
N GLU A 33 4.00 -8.47 3.45
CA GLU A 33 4.60 -8.84 2.17
C GLU A 33 4.16 -7.92 1.01
N TRP A 34 3.06 -7.18 1.17
CA TRP A 34 2.57 -6.27 0.12
C TRP A 34 3.08 -4.83 0.26
N ILE A 35 3.49 -4.40 1.46
CA ILE A 35 3.97 -3.04 1.70
C ILE A 35 5.28 -3.03 2.48
N HIS A 36 6.29 -2.40 1.88
CA HIS A 36 7.60 -2.23 2.52
C HIS A 36 8.00 -0.76 2.55
N PHE A 37 8.43 -0.28 3.71
CA PHE A 37 9.00 1.05 3.83
C PHE A 37 10.46 1.06 3.37
N THR A 38 10.80 1.96 2.46
CA THR A 38 12.14 2.06 1.83
C THR A 38 12.92 3.32 2.25
N GLY A 39 12.51 4.00 3.33
CA GLY A 39 13.10 5.26 3.80
C GLY A 39 12.54 6.50 3.09
N ASN A 40 12.41 6.48 1.76
CA ASN A 40 11.89 7.63 0.98
C ASN A 40 10.45 7.42 0.46
N GLY A 41 9.81 6.32 0.84
CA GLY A 41 8.50 5.93 0.33
C GLY A 41 8.19 4.47 0.57
N TYR A 42 7.05 4.03 0.03
CA TYR A 42 6.55 2.67 0.17
C TYR A 42 6.69 1.90 -1.13
N LEU A 43 7.21 0.68 -1.04
CA LEU A 43 7.12 -0.30 -2.10
C LEU A 43 5.82 -1.07 -1.91
N LEU A 44 4.95 -1.02 -2.93
CA LEU A 44 3.65 -1.68 -2.97
C LEU A 44 3.73 -2.86 -3.96
N ARG A 45 3.59 -4.07 -3.44
CA ARG A 45 3.47 -5.30 -4.22
C ARG A 45 2.01 -5.57 -4.50
N THR A 46 1.59 -5.24 -5.71
CA THR A 46 0.20 -5.38 -6.17
C THR A 46 -0.14 -6.80 -6.61
N ASP A 47 0.88 -7.63 -6.86
CA ASP A 47 0.80 -9.06 -7.15
C ASP A 47 0.38 -9.89 -5.93
N ALA A 48 0.61 -9.36 -4.72
CA ALA A 48 0.30 -10.06 -3.47
C ALA A 48 -1.21 -10.20 -3.17
N TRP A 49 -2.09 -9.47 -3.88
CA TRP A 49 -3.51 -9.37 -3.54
C TRP A 49 -4.45 -9.71 -4.71
N SER A 50 -5.39 -10.64 -4.50
CA SER A 50 -6.48 -10.91 -5.45
C SER A 50 -7.56 -9.81 -5.48
N TYR A 51 -7.76 -9.09 -4.37
CA TYR A 51 -8.78 -8.02 -4.24
C TYR A 51 -8.24 -6.78 -3.51
N PRO A 52 -7.31 -6.03 -4.15
CA PRO A 52 -6.57 -4.95 -3.52
C PRO A 52 -7.47 -3.85 -2.95
N VAL A 53 -8.51 -3.43 -3.70
CA VAL A 53 -9.41 -2.34 -3.28
C VAL A 53 -10.24 -2.72 -2.05
N LEU A 54 -10.68 -3.97 -1.96
CA LEU A 54 -11.49 -4.45 -0.85
C LEU A 54 -10.66 -4.52 0.43
N ARG A 55 -9.41 -5.00 0.34
CA ARG A 55 -8.47 -5.00 1.46
C ARG A 55 -8.17 -3.58 1.93
N LEU A 56 -7.82 -2.66 1.03
CA LEU A 56 -7.59 -1.26 1.40
C LEU A 56 -8.80 -0.61 2.08
N LYS A 57 -10.02 -0.99 1.69
CA LYS A 57 -11.25 -0.51 2.36
C LYS A 57 -11.39 -1.09 3.77
N ARG A 58 -11.04 -2.37 3.98
CA ARG A 58 -11.04 -3.00 5.31
C ARG A 58 -9.98 -2.40 6.24
N LEU A 59 -8.85 -1.97 5.69
CA LEU A 59 -7.78 -1.27 6.41
C LEU A 59 -8.13 0.18 6.77
N GLY A 60 -9.30 0.69 6.37
CA GLY A 60 -9.72 2.06 6.70
C GLY A 60 -9.02 3.15 5.89
N LEU A 61 -8.30 2.79 4.82
CA LEU A 61 -7.53 3.75 4.02
C LEU A 61 -8.40 4.70 3.22
N SER A 62 -7.90 5.93 3.03
CA SER A 62 -8.65 6.98 2.35
C SER A 62 -9.04 6.61 0.92
N LYS A 63 -10.07 7.30 0.41
CA LYS A 63 -10.52 7.12 -0.99
C LYS A 63 -9.42 7.54 -1.98
N THR A 64 -8.59 8.52 -1.62
CA THR A 64 -7.47 9.00 -2.44
C THR A 64 -6.40 7.93 -2.56
N PHE A 65 -5.99 7.32 -1.45
CA PHE A 65 -5.00 6.24 -1.48
C PHE A 65 -5.51 5.02 -2.24
N ARG A 66 -6.77 4.62 -2.02
CA ARG A 66 -7.41 3.56 -2.81
C ARG A 66 -7.40 3.82 -4.31
N ARG A 67 -7.68 5.06 -4.74
CA ARG A 67 -7.61 5.45 -6.15
C ARG A 67 -6.19 5.37 -6.68
N LEU A 68 -5.21 5.85 -5.92
CA LEU A 68 -3.80 5.79 -6.28
C LEU A 68 -3.35 4.34 -6.51
N VAL A 69 -3.64 3.43 -5.59
CA VAL A 69 -3.28 2.01 -5.76
C VAL A 69 -3.96 1.39 -6.98
N VAL A 70 -5.24 1.68 -7.24
CA VAL A 70 -5.94 1.21 -8.45
C VAL A 70 -5.29 1.75 -9.72
N THR A 71 -4.93 3.03 -9.76
CA THR A 71 -4.23 3.63 -10.90
C THR A 71 -2.89 2.97 -11.14
N LEU A 72 -2.15 2.66 -10.07
CA LEU A 72 -0.85 1.98 -10.15
C LEU A 72 -1.00 0.54 -10.64
N ILE A 73 -1.96 -0.23 -10.11
CA ILE A 73 -2.26 -1.59 -10.59
C ILE A 73 -2.61 -1.57 -12.08
N ARG A 74 -3.45 -0.64 -12.53
CA ARG A 74 -3.83 -0.55 -13.96
C ARG A 74 -2.68 -0.16 -14.87
N ARG A 75 -1.68 0.55 -14.35
CA ARG A 75 -0.55 1.06 -15.12
C ARG A 75 0.60 0.07 -15.22
N TYR A 76 0.75 -0.80 -14.22
CA TYR A 76 1.91 -1.68 -14.06
C TYR A 76 1.56 -3.16 -13.85
N GLY A 77 0.28 -3.51 -13.79
CA GLY A 77 -0.23 -4.89 -13.72
C GLY A 77 -0.52 -5.48 -15.09
#